data_AF-A0A1G9REE4-F1
#
_entry.id   AF-A0A1G9REE4-F1
#
_cell.length_a   1.000
_cell.length_b   1.000
_cell.length_c   1.000
_cell.angle_alpha   90.00
_cell.angle_beta   90.00
_cell.angle_gamma   90.00
#
_symmetry.space_group_name_H-M   'P 1'
#
loop_
_entity.id
_entity.type
_entity.pdbx_description
1 polymer ?
#
loop_
_entity_poly.entity_id
_entity_poly.type
_entity_poly.pdbx_seq_one_letter_code
_entity_poly.pdbx_strand_id
1 'polypeptide(L)'
;MKKTILTSVGIVGILMVWFVGYLVFEFRNFGAGTLGGFDIRRFPVDKYTLENAVDSLLDSDTTFALPEKWAELDDWKKRGYDFLDTRIFYFSSPPEEMFYISFIGDSTEWAMTNYAEIAIRAVGNQEGWTLQKHTSNTEKQRIENRFDSLIIERIERMLNVKSKRED
;
A
#
# COMPACT_ATOMS: atom_id res chain seq x y z
N MET A 1 -52.84 -47.89 -15.76
CA MET A 1 -51.53 -48.53 -15.44
C MET A 1 -50.40 -47.63 -15.93
N LYS A 2 -49.39 -47.42 -15.05
CA LYS A 2 -48.06 -46.82 -15.28
C LYS A 2 -48.00 -45.32 -15.64
N LYS A 3 -47.91 -44.51 -14.59
CA LYS A 3 -47.02 -43.34 -14.53
C LYS A 3 -45.56 -43.83 -14.60
N THR A 4 -44.67 -42.88 -14.87
CA THR A 4 -43.39 -42.61 -14.18
C THR A 4 -42.16 -42.54 -15.09
N ILE A 5 -41.35 -41.51 -14.80
CA ILE A 5 -39.92 -41.30 -15.02
C ILE A 5 -39.48 -40.95 -16.44
N LEU A 6 -39.68 -39.70 -16.86
CA LEU A 6 -38.82 -39.11 -17.89
C LEU A 6 -38.55 -37.62 -17.69
N THR A 7 -38.20 -37.19 -16.47
CA THR A 7 -37.93 -35.76 -16.22
C THR A 7 -36.86 -35.47 -15.14
N SER A 8 -36.00 -36.43 -14.81
CA SER A 8 -35.05 -36.25 -13.68
C SER A 8 -33.58 -36.17 -14.10
N VAL A 9 -33.19 -36.71 -15.24
CA VAL A 9 -31.75 -36.93 -15.57
C VAL A 9 -31.16 -35.78 -16.40
N GLY A 10 -31.97 -35.09 -17.22
CA GLY A 10 -31.47 -34.03 -18.11
C GLY A 10 -31.19 -32.67 -17.44
N ILE A 11 -31.84 -32.38 -16.30
CA ILE A 11 -31.74 -31.06 -15.65
C ILE A 11 -30.49 -30.98 -14.75
N VAL A 12 -30.11 -32.09 -14.12
CA VAL A 12 -28.96 -32.13 -13.18
C VAL A 12 -27.62 -31.99 -13.91
N GLY A 13 -27.50 -32.56 -15.10
CA GLY A 13 -26.26 -32.50 -15.90
C GLY A 13 -25.94 -31.09 -16.42
N ILE A 14 -26.96 -30.32 -16.81
CA ILE A 14 -26.77 -28.95 -17.31
C ILE A 14 -26.40 -28.01 -16.14
N LEU A 15 -27.01 -28.16 -14.96
CA LEU A 15 -26.69 -27.34 -13.79
C LEU A 15 -25.26 -27.54 -13.27
N MET A 16 -24.70 -28.75 -13.34
CA MET A 16 -23.30 -29.01 -12.95
C MET A 16 -22.29 -28.31 -13.88
N VAL A 17 -22.57 -28.23 -15.19
CA VAL A 17 -21.67 -27.56 -16.15
C VAL A 17 -21.63 -26.05 -15.92
N TRP A 18 -22.76 -25.44 -15.56
CA TRP A 18 -22.80 -24.02 -15.19
C TRP A 18 -22.11 -23.73 -13.84
N PHE A 19 -22.20 -24.65 -12.87
CA PHE A 19 -21.53 -24.47 -11.58
C PHE A 19 -20.01 -24.64 -11.67
N VAL A 20 -19.52 -25.57 -12.49
CA VAL A 20 -18.07 -25.74 -12.74
C VAL A 20 -17.53 -24.61 -13.62
N GLY A 21 -18.29 -24.11 -14.59
CA GLY A 21 -17.91 -22.93 -15.38
C GLY A 21 -17.81 -21.64 -14.55
N TYR A 22 -18.72 -21.47 -13.58
CA TYR A 22 -18.68 -20.35 -12.62
C TYR A 22 -17.48 -20.45 -11.68
N LEU A 23 -17.18 -21.64 -11.16
CA LEU A 23 -16.01 -21.85 -10.29
C LEU A 23 -14.68 -21.65 -11.03
N VAL A 24 -14.57 -22.01 -12.31
CA VAL A 24 -13.33 -21.80 -13.09
C VAL A 24 -13.11 -20.32 -13.49
N PHE A 25 -14.17 -19.50 -13.53
CA PHE A 25 -14.05 -18.07 -13.80
C PHE A 25 -13.49 -17.28 -12.60
N GLU A 26 -13.75 -17.75 -11.38
CA GLU A 26 -13.30 -17.10 -10.13
C GLU A 26 -11.80 -17.31 -9.81
N PHE A 27 -11.12 -18.29 -10.43
CA PHE A 27 -9.71 -18.59 -10.13
C PHE A 27 -8.68 -17.90 -11.05
N ARG A 28 -9.09 -16.95 -11.91
CA ARG A 28 -8.18 -16.32 -12.89
C ARG A 28 -7.41 -15.08 -12.42
N ASN A 29 -7.42 -14.72 -11.14
CA ASN A 29 -6.69 -13.56 -10.63
C ASN A 29 -5.78 -13.86 -9.43
N PHE A 30 -5.14 -15.04 -9.37
CA PHE A 30 -3.92 -15.21 -8.57
C PHE A 30 -2.72 -14.62 -9.34
N GLY A 31 -2.74 -13.30 -9.51
CA GLY A 31 -1.50 -12.56 -9.70
C GLY A 31 -0.78 -12.60 -8.36
N ALA A 32 0.49 -13.04 -8.35
CA ALA A 32 1.39 -12.79 -7.24
C ALA A 32 1.53 -11.27 -7.11
N GLY A 33 0.62 -10.66 -6.35
CA GLY A 33 0.54 -9.23 -6.21
C GLY A 33 1.76 -8.75 -5.45
N THR A 34 2.70 -8.11 -6.14
CA THR A 34 3.52 -7.12 -5.47
C THR A 34 2.54 -6.12 -4.85
N LEU A 35 2.74 -5.77 -3.58
CA LEU A 35 1.98 -4.69 -2.95
C LEU A 35 2.28 -3.42 -3.74
N GLY A 36 1.47 -3.15 -4.76
CA GLY A 36 1.64 -2.01 -5.66
C GLY A 36 1.80 -0.74 -4.84
N GLY A 37 2.79 0.06 -5.21
CA GLY A 37 3.12 1.31 -4.54
C GLY A 37 2.84 2.50 -5.45
N PHE A 38 2.84 3.67 -4.83
CA PHE A 38 3.18 4.93 -5.44
C PHE A 38 4.67 4.91 -5.87
N ASP A 39 5.10 5.94 -6.59
CA ASP A 39 6.45 6.03 -7.14
C ASP A 39 7.49 5.96 -6.02
N ILE A 40 8.59 5.28 -6.29
CA ILE A 40 9.65 5.03 -5.32
C ILE A 40 10.56 6.27 -5.21
N ARG A 41 11.06 6.55 -4.01
CA ARG A 41 12.11 7.53 -3.76
C ARG A 41 13.36 6.82 -3.26
N ARG A 42 14.38 6.76 -4.10
CA ARG A 42 15.69 6.17 -3.82
C ARG A 42 16.64 7.22 -3.27
N PHE A 43 17.11 7.02 -2.05
CA PHE A 43 18.12 7.84 -1.41
C PHE A 43 19.49 7.17 -1.50
N PRO A 44 20.57 7.92 -1.76
CA PRO A 44 21.93 7.39 -1.83
C PRO A 44 22.55 7.24 -0.42
N VAL A 45 21.81 6.62 0.49
CA VAL A 45 22.23 6.30 1.87
C VAL A 45 21.76 4.90 2.22
N ASP A 46 22.35 4.27 3.23
CA ASP A 46 21.89 2.98 3.73
C ASP A 46 20.50 3.08 4.40
N LYS A 47 19.83 1.94 4.56
CA LYS A 47 18.48 1.85 5.11
C LYS A 47 18.37 2.43 6.51
N TYR A 48 19.37 2.17 7.38
CA TYR A 48 19.34 2.64 8.77
C TYR A 48 19.45 4.16 8.85
N THR A 49 20.30 4.77 8.01
CA THR A 49 20.39 6.23 7.89
C THR A 49 19.07 6.85 7.43
N LEU A 50 18.42 6.26 6.42
CA LEU A 50 17.12 6.76 5.94
C LEU A 50 16.01 6.59 7.00
N GLU A 51 15.97 5.43 7.65
CA GLU A 51 15.00 5.14 8.72
C GLU A 51 15.12 6.14 9.88
N ASN A 52 16.34 6.37 10.38
CA ASN A 52 16.55 7.34 11.45
C ASN A 52 16.11 8.75 11.06
N ALA A 53 16.28 9.14 9.79
CA ALA A 53 15.83 10.45 9.32
C ALA A 53 14.28 10.53 9.26
N VAL A 54 13.61 9.47 8.83
CA VAL A 54 12.14 9.37 8.85
C VAL A 54 11.62 9.43 10.28
N ASP A 55 12.22 8.67 11.20
CA ASP A 55 11.81 8.62 12.61
C ASP A 55 12.06 9.97 13.29
N SER A 56 13.22 10.58 13.05
CA SER A 56 13.52 11.93 13.55
C SER A 56 12.54 12.99 13.00
N LEU A 57 12.06 12.83 11.76
CA LEU A 57 11.07 13.74 11.20
C LEU A 57 9.71 13.61 11.90
N LEU A 58 9.28 12.38 12.21
CA LEU A 58 8.04 12.12 12.94
C LEU A 58 8.12 12.60 14.39
N ASP A 59 9.26 12.42 15.04
CA ASP A 59 9.48 12.84 16.43
C ASP A 59 9.58 14.37 16.58
N SER A 60 10.16 15.04 15.58
CA SER A 60 10.39 16.49 15.62
C SER A 60 9.18 17.34 15.23
N ASP A 61 8.24 16.80 14.46
CA ASP A 61 7.07 17.52 13.97
C ASP A 61 5.76 16.84 14.39
N THR A 62 5.17 17.33 15.49
CA THR A 62 3.89 16.84 16.01
C THR A 62 2.72 17.01 15.04
N THR A 63 2.88 17.77 13.95
CA THR A 63 1.83 17.88 12.92
C THR A 63 1.60 16.59 12.15
N PHE A 64 2.59 15.68 12.15
CA PHE A 64 2.45 14.35 11.56
C PHE A 64 1.84 13.31 12.50
N ALA A 65 1.62 13.66 13.78
CA ALA A 65 1.10 12.73 14.77
C ALA A 65 -0.34 12.32 14.45
N LEU A 66 -0.59 11.01 14.47
CA LEU A 66 -1.90 10.44 14.22
C LEU A 66 -2.85 10.80 15.38
N PRO A 67 -3.96 11.53 15.15
CA PRO A 67 -4.91 11.82 16.21
C PRO A 67 -5.73 10.59 16.57
N GLU A 68 -6.22 10.54 17.82
CA GLU A 68 -6.94 9.38 18.40
C GLU A 68 -8.12 8.90 17.54
N LYS A 69 -8.83 9.83 16.87
CA LYS A 69 -9.95 9.51 15.97
C LYS A 69 -9.57 8.55 14.81
N TRP A 70 -8.28 8.43 14.50
CA TRP A 70 -7.75 7.56 13.45
C TRP A 70 -7.01 6.34 13.98
N ALA A 71 -6.95 6.12 15.30
CA ALA A 71 -6.20 5.03 15.90
C ALA A 71 -6.65 3.64 15.41
N GLU A 72 -7.90 3.49 15.00
CA GLU A 72 -8.42 2.24 14.43
C GLU A 72 -7.85 1.89 13.05
N LEU A 73 -7.36 2.89 12.31
CA LEU A 73 -6.75 2.69 11.00
C LEU A 73 -5.28 2.28 11.10
N ASP A 74 -4.65 2.43 12.27
CA ASP A 74 -3.32 1.91 12.58
C ASP A 74 -3.38 0.44 13.07
N ASP A 75 -3.99 -0.41 12.26
CA ASP A 75 -4.16 -1.84 12.53
C ASP A 75 -3.39 -2.74 11.57
N TRP A 76 -2.50 -2.17 10.75
CA TRP A 76 -1.71 -2.89 9.75
C TRP A 76 -0.89 -4.04 10.34
N LYS A 77 -0.30 -3.84 11.53
CA LYS A 77 0.39 -4.89 12.29
C LYS A 77 -0.54 -6.06 12.63
N LYS A 78 -1.79 -5.76 13.03
CA LYS A 78 -2.81 -6.78 13.34
C LYS A 78 -3.26 -7.53 12.08
N ARG A 79 -3.16 -6.89 10.91
CA ARG A 79 -3.48 -7.46 9.60
C ARG A 79 -2.35 -8.29 8.99
N GLY A 80 -1.22 -8.45 9.68
CA GLY A 80 -0.08 -9.26 9.22
C GLY A 80 0.85 -8.54 8.23
N TYR A 81 0.85 -7.21 8.24
CA TYR A 81 1.76 -6.37 7.44
C TYR A 81 2.93 -5.82 8.24
N ASP A 82 3.26 -6.46 9.36
CA ASP A 82 4.35 -6.09 10.26
C ASP A 82 5.73 -6.22 9.61
N PHE A 83 5.87 -7.08 8.60
CA PHE A 83 7.09 -7.26 7.83
C PHE A 83 7.46 -6.08 6.92
N LEU A 84 6.53 -5.15 6.64
CA LEU A 84 6.75 -4.07 5.67
C LEU A 84 7.54 -2.88 6.20
N ASP A 85 7.91 -2.89 7.48
CA ASP A 85 8.62 -1.78 8.16
C ASP A 85 8.10 -0.40 7.76
N THR A 86 6.97 -0.03 8.37
CA THR A 86 6.14 1.07 7.89
C THR A 86 6.07 2.22 8.86
N ARG A 87 5.68 3.38 8.33
CA ARG A 87 5.41 4.60 9.10
C ARG A 87 4.16 5.28 8.57
N ILE A 88 3.45 6.00 9.44
CA ILE A 88 2.26 6.78 9.09
C ILE A 88 2.58 8.26 9.25
N PHE A 89 2.34 9.03 8.20
CA PHE A 89 2.34 10.49 8.26
C PHE A 89 0.90 10.99 8.17
N TYR A 90 0.42 11.66 9.22
CA TYR A 90 -0.89 12.31 9.21
C TYR A 90 -0.80 13.76 8.71
N PHE A 91 -1.80 14.20 7.97
CA PHE A 91 -1.92 15.59 7.53
C PHE A 91 -3.30 16.13 7.88
N SER A 92 -3.34 17.14 8.75
CA SER A 92 -4.59 17.82 9.11
C SER A 92 -5.08 18.84 8.07
N SER A 93 -4.19 19.32 7.21
CA SER A 93 -4.53 20.33 6.19
C SER A 93 -5.29 19.70 5.02
N PRO A 94 -6.32 20.34 4.46
CA PRO A 94 -7.14 19.77 3.40
C PRO A 94 -6.34 19.31 2.16
N PRO A 95 -6.62 18.11 1.61
CA PRO A 95 -7.50 17.10 2.19
C PRO A 95 -6.86 16.48 3.44
N GLU A 96 -7.65 16.30 4.51
CA GLU A 96 -7.20 15.58 5.70
C GLU A 96 -6.96 14.11 5.33
N GLU A 97 -5.72 13.64 5.46
CA GLU A 97 -5.33 12.31 4.99
C GLU A 97 -4.12 11.77 5.73
N MET A 98 -3.84 10.48 5.53
CA MET A 98 -2.69 9.77 6.10
C MET A 98 -1.93 9.05 5.00
N PHE A 99 -0.60 9.11 5.03
CA PHE A 99 0.24 8.30 4.15
C PHE A 99 0.83 7.14 4.91
N TYR A 100 0.51 5.92 4.47
CA TYR A 100 1.16 4.70 4.93
C TYR A 100 2.35 4.41 4.02
N ILE A 101 3.56 4.63 4.54
CA ILE A 101 4.80 4.45 3.80
C ILE A 101 5.54 3.19 4.26
N SER A 102 6.38 2.63 3.40
CA SER A 102 7.28 1.53 3.74
C SER A 102 8.66 1.75 3.15
N PHE A 103 9.67 1.16 3.78
CA PHE A 103 10.97 0.95 3.13
C PHE A 103 10.85 -0.18 2.08
N ILE A 104 11.48 -0.01 0.92
CA ILE A 104 11.48 -1.00 -0.17
C ILE A 104 12.74 -1.85 -0.09
N GLY A 105 12.61 -3.14 -0.38
CA GLY A 105 13.68 -4.13 -0.32
C GLY A 105 13.53 -5.09 0.87
N ASP A 106 14.45 -6.04 0.95
CA ASP A 106 14.56 -6.98 2.07
C ASP A 106 15.89 -6.83 2.80
N SER A 107 16.08 -7.59 3.89
CA SER A 107 17.31 -7.54 4.68
C SER A 107 18.58 -7.85 3.88
N THR A 108 18.48 -8.66 2.82
CA THR A 108 19.60 -9.00 1.95
C THR A 108 19.92 -7.83 1.04
N GLU A 109 18.90 -7.24 0.42
CA GLU A 109 19.06 -6.05 -0.43
C GLU A 109 19.67 -4.90 0.36
N TRP A 110 19.13 -4.58 1.54
CA TRP A 110 19.63 -3.51 2.40
C TRP A 110 21.07 -3.73 2.88
N ALA A 111 21.53 -4.98 3.00
CA ALA A 111 22.90 -5.29 3.37
C ALA A 111 23.88 -5.20 2.18
N MET A 112 23.36 -5.27 0.94
CA MET A 112 24.16 -5.32 -0.28
C MET A 112 24.20 -3.99 -1.04
N THR A 113 23.25 -3.09 -0.77
CA THR A 113 23.11 -1.81 -1.47
C THR A 113 23.56 -0.64 -0.60
N ASN A 114 24.10 0.40 -1.25
CA ASN A 114 24.40 1.69 -0.62
C ASN A 114 23.27 2.70 -0.86
N TYR A 115 22.05 2.20 -1.07
CA TYR A 115 20.87 3.02 -1.28
C TYR A 115 19.70 2.42 -0.51
N ALA A 116 18.75 3.28 -0.18
CA ALA A 116 17.52 2.90 0.49
C ALA A 116 16.35 3.56 -0.21
N GLU A 117 15.21 2.89 -0.19
CA GLU A 117 14.04 3.27 -0.96
C GLU A 117 12.83 3.38 -0.06
N ILE A 118 11.98 4.37 -0.30
CA ILE A 118 10.68 4.53 0.35
C ILE A 118 9.60 4.81 -0.68
N ALA A 119 8.39 4.33 -0.42
CA ALA A 119 7.21 4.67 -1.22
C ALA A 119 5.95 4.67 -0.37
N ILE A 120 4.90 5.35 -0.86
CA ILE A 120 3.56 5.25 -0.29
C ILE A 120 2.95 3.92 -0.74
N ARG A 121 2.38 3.18 0.22
CA ARG A 121 1.65 1.92 -0.01
C ARG A 121 0.15 2.15 -0.05
N ALA A 122 -0.35 3.04 0.80
CA ALA A 122 -1.76 3.39 0.86
C ALA A 122 -1.95 4.83 1.36
N VAL A 123 -3.05 5.45 0.93
CA VAL A 123 -3.51 6.73 1.46
C VAL A 123 -4.81 6.52 2.22
N GLY A 124 -4.85 6.99 3.47
CA GLY A 124 -5.97 6.81 4.38
C GLY A 124 -6.76 8.11 4.56
N ASN A 125 -8.08 8.00 4.64
CA ASN A 125 -8.99 9.09 4.99
C ASN A 125 -10.23 8.55 5.75
N GLN A 126 -11.34 9.30 5.78
CA GLN A 126 -12.56 8.93 6.55
C GLN A 126 -13.25 7.69 6.00
N GLU A 127 -12.96 7.35 4.75
CA GLU A 127 -13.50 6.20 4.03
C GLU A 127 -12.59 4.97 4.16
N GLY A 128 -11.41 5.12 4.78
CA GLY A 128 -10.43 4.06 5.01
C GLY A 128 -9.19 4.17 4.10
N TRP A 129 -8.51 3.04 3.91
CA TRP A 129 -7.27 2.96 3.14
C TRP A 129 -7.53 2.72 1.64
N THR A 130 -6.98 3.60 0.80
CA THR A 130 -7.00 3.50 -0.66
C THR A 130 -5.62 3.12 -1.18
N LEU A 131 -5.55 2.07 -1.98
CA LEU A 131 -4.33 1.63 -2.68
C LEU A 131 -4.13 2.39 -3.98
N GLN A 132 -2.88 2.51 -4.44
CA GLN A 132 -2.51 3.20 -5.68
C GLN A 132 -3.35 2.74 -6.90
N LYS A 133 -3.66 1.44 -7.02
CA LYS A 133 -4.47 0.89 -8.13
C LYS A 133 -5.92 1.41 -8.17
N HIS A 134 -6.42 1.95 -7.06
CA HIS A 134 -7.76 2.50 -6.92
C HIS A 134 -7.78 4.04 -6.96
N THR A 135 -6.61 4.66 -7.13
CA THR A 135 -6.44 6.12 -7.19
C THR A 135 -6.43 6.58 -8.66
N SER A 136 -7.12 7.68 -8.98
CA SER A 136 -7.06 8.27 -10.32
C SER A 136 -5.68 8.88 -10.59
N ASN A 137 -5.25 9.00 -11.85
CA ASN A 137 -3.93 9.56 -12.17
C ASN A 137 -3.73 11.00 -11.65
N THR A 138 -4.77 11.84 -11.74
CA THR A 138 -4.74 13.21 -11.18
C THR A 138 -4.51 13.19 -9.67
N GLU A 139 -5.20 12.29 -8.98
CA GLU A 139 -5.08 12.18 -7.53
C GLU A 139 -3.74 11.57 -7.12
N LYS A 140 -3.21 10.62 -7.90
CA LYS A 140 -1.84 10.12 -7.72
C LYS A 140 -0.84 11.24 -7.78
N GLN A 141 -0.91 12.09 -8.80
CA GLN A 141 0.02 13.20 -8.95
C GLN A 141 -0.08 14.21 -7.79
N ARG A 142 -1.29 14.47 -7.28
CA ARG A 142 -1.49 15.32 -6.09
C ARG A 142 -0.81 14.72 -4.85
N ILE A 143 -1.04 13.42 -4.60
CA ILE A 143 -0.47 12.68 -3.47
C ILE A 143 1.06 12.69 -3.54
N GLU A 144 1.62 12.35 -4.71
CA GLU A 144 3.06 12.34 -4.96
C GLU A 144 3.70 13.72 -4.74
N ASN A 145 3.08 14.78 -5.26
CA ASN A 145 3.59 16.13 -5.07
C ASN A 145 3.55 16.56 -3.59
N ARG A 146 2.51 16.15 -2.86
CA ARG A 146 2.41 16.39 -1.42
C ARG A 146 3.47 15.61 -0.66
N PHE A 147 3.70 14.36 -1.03
CA PHE A 147 4.75 13.52 -0.46
C PHE A 147 6.13 14.13 -0.66
N ASP A 148 6.41 14.56 -1.88
CA ASP A 148 7.69 15.18 -2.25
C ASP A 148 7.93 16.46 -1.46
N SER A 149 6.98 17.39 -1.48
CA SER A 149 7.12 18.70 -0.85
C SER A 149 7.14 18.66 0.68
N LEU A 150 6.36 17.77 1.30
CA LEU A 150 6.21 17.77 2.76
C LEU A 150 7.11 16.77 3.46
N ILE A 151 7.48 15.66 2.82
CA ILE A 151 8.27 14.60 3.44
C ILE A 151 9.65 14.51 2.79
N ILE A 152 9.72 14.24 1.49
CA ILE A 152 10.99 13.97 0.80
C ILE A 152 11.94 15.16 0.89
N GLU A 153 11.48 16.38 0.59
CA GLU A 153 12.30 17.60 0.71
C GLU A 153 12.83 17.85 2.13
N ARG A 154 12.14 17.36 3.17
CA ARG A 154 12.61 17.49 4.56
C ARG A 154 13.70 16.47 4.86
N ILE A 155 13.47 15.21 4.48
CA ILE A 155 14.46 14.13 4.63
C ILE A 155 15.74 14.47 3.86
N GLU A 156 15.62 14.93 2.61
CA GLU A 156 16.75 15.38 1.80
C GLU A 156 17.57 16.47 2.48
N ARG A 157 16.90 17.44 3.12
CA ARG A 157 17.57 18.50 3.88
C ARG A 157 18.26 17.98 5.13
N MET A 158 17.63 17.05 5.86
CA MET A 158 18.21 16.44 7.06
C MET A 158 19.47 15.63 6.75
N LEU A 159 19.44 14.91 5.62
CA LEU A 159 20.54 14.05 5.18
C LEU A 159 21.57 14.75 4.30
N ASN A 160 21.27 15.96 3.82
CA ASN A 160 22.08 16.71 2.84
C ASN A 160 22.38 15.88 1.57
N VAL A 161 21.37 15.17 1.07
CA VAL A 161 21.44 14.37 -0.17
C VAL A 161 20.22 14.65 -1.05
N LYS A 162 20.28 14.22 -2.32
CA LYS A 162 19.14 14.23 -3.24
C LYS A 162 18.69 12.82 -3.55
N SER A 163 17.39 12.61 -3.43
CA SER A 163 16.72 11.36 -3.81
C SER A 163 16.47 11.33 -5.33
N LYS A 164 16.24 10.12 -5.85
CA LYS A 164 15.77 9.88 -7.22
C LYS A 164 14.37 9.30 -7.18
N ARG A 165 13.51 9.78 -8.07
CA ARG A 165 12.16 9.26 -8.29
C ARG A 165 12.20 8.16 -9.34
N GLU A 166 11.56 7.02 -9.04
CA GLU A 166 11.45 5.86 -9.93
C GLU A 166 9.98 5.45 -10.03
N ASP A 167 9.51 5.24 -11.26
CA ASP A 167 8.12 4.88 -11.60
C ASP A 167 7.92 3.36 -11.64
#